data_AF-A0A0R2V8X7-F1
#
_entry.id   AF-A0A0R2V8X7-F1
#
_cell.length_a   1.000
_cell.length_b   1.000
_cell.length_c   1.000
_cell.angle_alpha   90.00
_cell.angle_beta   90.00
_cell.angle_gamma   90.00
#
_symmetry.space_group_name_H-M   'P 1'
#
loop_
_entity.id
_entity.type
_entity.pdbx_description
1 polymer ?
#
loop_
_entity_poly.entity_id
_entity_poly.type
_entity_poly.pdbx_seq_one_letter_code
_entity_poly.pdbx_strand_id
1 'polypeptide(L)'
;MHHFGAFTTFHAMKQFFPVLSLIALLAAACSPSEEADPSKPSTMRDPHSFAHADEVTVSHLNWTADIQFDNKVIAATATWTLERQSDSDSVIFDIRGLDIQSVVDETGVALPFSI
;
A
#
# COMPACT_ATOMS: atom_id res chain seq x y z
N MET A 1 38.21 75.14 -8.48
CA MET A 1 37.32 76.31 -8.40
C MET A 1 35.89 75.84 -8.61
N HIS A 2 35.08 75.99 -7.55
CA HIS A 2 33.62 76.10 -7.44
C HIS A 2 32.67 75.37 -8.43
N HIS A 3 31.86 74.45 -7.90
CA HIS A 3 30.39 74.54 -7.69
C HIS A 3 29.87 73.14 -7.29
N PHE A 4 29.53 72.84 -6.03
CA PHE A 4 28.28 73.13 -5.29
C PHE A 4 26.98 72.67 -5.98
N GLY A 5 26.25 71.76 -5.32
CA GLY A 5 24.82 71.44 -5.51
C GLY A 5 24.56 69.95 -5.73
N ALA A 6 23.60 69.27 -5.11
CA ALA A 6 22.67 69.62 -4.02
C ALA A 6 22.15 68.29 -3.44
N PHE A 7 21.99 68.26 -2.12
CA PHE A 7 21.17 67.28 -1.41
C PHE A 7 19.71 67.59 -1.71
N THR A 8 18.95 66.62 -2.22
CA THR A 8 17.48 66.64 -2.11
C THR A 8 17.00 65.27 -1.66
N THR A 9 16.73 65.20 -0.37
CA THR A 9 15.74 64.33 0.27
C THR A 9 14.43 64.31 -0.51
N PHE A 10 13.75 63.16 -0.63
CA PHE A 10 12.33 63.05 -0.26
C PHE A 10 11.94 61.58 -0.06
N HIS A 11 11.40 61.32 1.13
CA HIS A 11 10.76 60.08 1.53
C HIS A 11 9.50 59.85 0.68
N ALA A 12 9.25 58.60 0.25
CA ALA A 12 7.93 57.96 0.31
C ALA A 12 7.89 56.69 -0.57
N MET A 13 8.30 55.56 -0.01
CA MET A 13 7.70 54.27 -0.43
C MET A 13 7.78 53.27 0.71
N LYS A 14 7.24 53.66 1.86
CA LYS A 14 7.04 52.78 3.00
C LYS A 14 5.56 52.91 3.31
N GLN A 15 4.71 52.14 2.63
CA GLN A 15 3.31 51.83 2.99
C GLN A 15 2.61 50.85 2.00
N PHE A 16 3.31 50.23 1.02
CA PHE A 16 2.69 49.30 0.07
C PHE A 16 3.14 47.83 0.25
N PHE A 17 3.38 47.42 1.50
CA PHE A 17 3.81 46.05 1.85
C PHE A 17 2.86 45.19 2.70
N PRO A 18 1.61 45.58 3.08
CA PRO A 18 0.74 44.65 3.82
C PRO A 18 -0.29 43.90 2.93
N VAL A 19 -0.54 44.35 1.69
CA VAL A 19 -1.63 43.78 0.86
C VAL A 19 -1.18 42.54 0.08
N LEU A 20 0.09 42.47 -0.36
CA LEU A 20 0.61 41.33 -1.13
C LEU A 20 0.79 40.08 -0.27
N SER A 21 1.03 40.23 1.03
CA SER A 21 1.20 39.11 1.97
C SER A 21 -0.12 38.42 2.37
N LEU A 22 -1.27 39.11 2.25
CA LEU A 22 -2.57 38.57 2.63
C LEU A 22 -3.16 37.66 1.53
N ILE A 23 -2.83 37.93 0.27
CA ILE A 23 -3.28 37.13 -0.89
C ILE A 23 -2.57 35.76 -0.92
N ALA A 24 -1.30 35.69 -0.49
CA ALA A 24 -0.56 34.44 -0.43
C ALA A 24 -1.10 33.43 0.59
N LEU A 25 -1.74 33.89 1.68
CA LEU A 25 -2.36 33.01 2.68
C LEU A 25 -3.66 32.35 2.20
N LEU A 26 -4.38 32.96 1.25
CA LEU A 26 -5.66 32.45 0.74
C LEU A 26 -5.49 31.30 -0.26
N ALA A 27 -4.34 31.20 -0.93
CA ALA A 27 -4.06 30.15 -1.91
C ALA A 27 -3.69 28.79 -1.28
N ALA A 28 -3.34 28.76 0.02
CA ALA A 28 -2.93 27.54 0.71
C ALA A 28 -4.10 26.77 1.38
N ALA A 29 -5.32 27.30 1.34
CA ALA A 29 -6.49 26.68 2.00
C ALA A 29 -7.23 25.65 1.13
N CYS A 30 -6.93 25.56 -0.16
CA CYS A 30 -7.48 24.54 -1.05
C CYS A 30 -6.52 23.35 -1.16
N SER A 31 -6.54 22.48 -0.15
CA SER A 31 -6.15 21.09 -0.37
C SER A 31 -7.38 20.35 -0.93
N PRO A 32 -7.30 19.74 -2.11
CA PRO A 32 -8.34 18.81 -2.55
C PRO A 32 -8.44 17.69 -1.53
N SER A 33 -9.59 17.53 -0.90
CA SER A 33 -9.90 16.30 -0.16
C SER A 33 -10.17 15.24 -1.22
N GLU A 34 -9.37 14.18 -1.28
CA GLU A 34 -9.75 12.97 -2.02
C GLU A 34 -11.02 12.42 -1.34
N GLU A 35 -12.17 12.67 -1.93
CA GLU A 35 -13.40 11.99 -1.54
C GLU A 35 -13.25 10.51 -1.91
N ALA A 36 -13.35 9.64 -0.91
CA ALA A 36 -13.31 8.21 -1.11
C ALA A 36 -14.47 7.80 -2.03
N ASP A 37 -14.13 7.27 -3.20
CA ASP A 37 -15.08 6.75 -4.18
C ASP A 37 -15.86 5.57 -3.57
N PRO A 38 -17.19 5.72 -3.32
CA PRO A 38 -17.99 4.68 -2.70
C PRO A 38 -18.22 3.47 -3.62
N SER A 39 -17.81 3.55 -4.90
CA SER A 39 -17.85 2.44 -5.85
C SER A 39 -16.61 1.54 -5.79
N LYS A 40 -15.53 1.98 -5.13
CA LYS A 40 -14.38 1.11 -4.88
C LYS A 40 -14.66 0.26 -3.63
N PRO A 41 -14.60 -1.08 -3.74
CA PRO A 41 -14.68 -1.92 -2.56
C PRO A 41 -13.54 -1.52 -1.62
N SER A 42 -13.87 -1.17 -0.38
CA SER A 42 -12.86 -0.97 0.65
C SER A 42 -12.12 -2.28 0.82
N THR A 43 -10.83 -2.33 0.47
CA THR A 43 -9.94 -3.47 0.73
C THR A 43 -9.59 -3.48 2.21
N MET A 44 -10.60 -3.51 3.08
CA MET A 44 -10.39 -3.66 4.51
C MET A 44 -9.82 -5.05 4.73
N ARG A 45 -8.56 -5.10 5.13
CA ARG A 45 -7.89 -6.34 5.49
C ARG A 45 -8.66 -7.03 6.60
N ASP A 46 -8.87 -8.33 6.46
CA ASP A 46 -9.52 -9.12 7.50
C ASP A 46 -8.63 -9.11 8.75
N PRO A 47 -9.11 -8.57 9.90
CA PRO A 47 -8.32 -8.50 11.12
C PRO A 47 -8.04 -9.87 11.76
N HIS A 48 -8.66 -10.94 11.26
CA HIS A 48 -8.49 -12.31 11.74
C HIS A 48 -7.60 -13.17 10.82
N SER A 49 -7.08 -12.58 9.75
CA SER A 49 -6.21 -13.25 8.78
C SER A 49 -4.88 -12.51 8.68
N PHE A 50 -3.79 -13.27 8.59
CA PHE A 50 -2.49 -12.74 8.21
C PHE A 50 -2.31 -12.72 6.69
N ALA A 51 -3.19 -13.35 5.92
CA ALA A 51 -3.10 -13.40 4.47
C ALA A 51 -3.32 -12.01 3.85
N HIS A 52 -2.58 -11.76 2.78
CA HIS A 52 -2.68 -10.53 1.98
C HIS A 52 -3.54 -10.79 0.74
N ALA A 53 -4.84 -11.07 0.94
CA ALA A 53 -5.77 -11.35 -0.16
C ALA A 53 -5.97 -10.16 -1.13
N ASP A 54 -5.57 -8.96 -0.71
CA ASP A 54 -5.51 -7.76 -1.55
C ASP A 54 -4.34 -7.77 -2.54
N GLU A 55 -3.31 -8.58 -2.31
CA GLU A 55 -2.14 -8.73 -3.19
C GLU A 55 -2.26 -9.96 -4.11
N VAL A 56 -2.71 -11.10 -3.56
CA VAL A 56 -2.88 -12.37 -4.28
C VAL A 56 -4.19 -13.01 -3.85
N THR A 57 -5.10 -13.20 -4.80
CA THR A 57 -6.38 -13.87 -4.58
C THR A 57 -6.31 -15.33 -4.99
N VAL A 58 -7.06 -16.19 -4.29
CA VAL A 58 -7.27 -17.58 -4.69
C VAL A 58 -8.54 -17.66 -5.54
N SER A 59 -8.45 -18.24 -6.72
CA SER A 59 -9.64 -18.54 -7.54
C SER A 59 -10.05 -20.02 -7.49
N HIS A 60 -9.12 -20.93 -7.17
CA HIS A 60 -9.42 -22.36 -7.03
C HIS A 60 -8.50 -23.07 -6.05
N LEU A 61 -9.05 -24.11 -5.41
CA LEU A 61 -8.32 -25.08 -4.59
C LEU A 61 -8.65 -26.49 -5.09
N ASN A 62 -7.62 -27.20 -5.55
CA ASN A 62 -7.67 -28.66 -5.68
C ASN A 62 -6.96 -29.29 -4.49
N TRP A 63 -7.70 -30.04 -3.68
CA TRP A 63 -7.18 -30.64 -2.46
C TRP A 63 -7.29 -32.15 -2.53
N THR A 64 -6.14 -32.83 -2.51
CA THR A 64 -6.05 -34.29 -2.48
C THR A 64 -5.57 -34.73 -1.11
N ALA A 65 -6.39 -35.47 -0.40
CA ALA A 65 -6.15 -35.83 1.00
C ALA A 65 -6.31 -37.34 1.24
N ASP A 66 -5.46 -37.86 2.11
CA ASP A 66 -5.49 -39.20 2.69
C ASP A 66 -5.77 -39.10 4.20
N ILE A 67 -6.84 -39.76 4.65
CA ILE A 67 -7.30 -39.69 6.04
C ILE A 67 -6.78 -40.91 6.80
N GLN A 68 -5.83 -40.66 7.70
CA GLN A 68 -5.17 -41.71 8.47
C GLN A 68 -5.74 -41.75 9.88
N PHE A 69 -6.77 -42.58 10.09
CA PHE A 69 -7.49 -42.67 11.37
C PHE A 69 -6.61 -43.17 12.52
N ASP A 70 -5.74 -44.15 12.27
CA ASP A 70 -4.85 -44.70 13.30
C ASP A 70 -3.91 -43.64 13.87
N ASN A 71 -3.39 -42.79 12.98
CA ASN A 71 -2.44 -41.73 13.32
C ASN A 71 -3.13 -40.42 13.69
N LYS A 72 -4.44 -40.29 13.43
CA LYS A 72 -5.23 -39.06 13.55
C LYS A 72 -4.65 -37.90 12.74
N VAL A 73 -4.17 -38.19 11.54
CA VAL A 73 -3.54 -37.22 10.63
C VAL A 73 -4.31 -37.20 9.31
N ILE A 74 -4.38 -36.02 8.69
CA ILE A 74 -4.76 -35.86 7.28
C ILE A 74 -3.48 -35.52 6.52
N ALA A 75 -3.01 -36.44 5.68
CA ALA A 75 -1.88 -36.20 4.80
C ALA A 75 -2.43 -35.68 3.47
N ALA A 76 -2.02 -34.49 3.02
CA ALA A 76 -2.64 -33.89 1.85
C ALA A 76 -1.69 -33.03 1.01
N THR A 77 -2.08 -32.85 -0.24
CA THR A 77 -1.52 -31.85 -1.16
C THR A 77 -2.63 -30.85 -1.51
N ALA A 78 -2.36 -29.56 -1.32
CA ALA A 78 -3.21 -28.47 -1.76
C ALA A 78 -2.56 -27.79 -2.97
N THR A 79 -3.27 -27.77 -4.10
CA THR A 79 -2.87 -27.06 -5.31
C THR A 79 -3.80 -25.85 -5.48
N TRP A 80 -3.22 -24.65 -5.38
CA TRP A 80 -3.93 -23.39 -5.47
C TRP A 80 -3.80 -22.78 -6.87
N THR A 81 -4.91 -22.32 -7.43
CA THR A 81 -4.88 -21.39 -8.56
C THR A 81 -4.92 -19.97 -8.00
N LEU A 82 -3.88 -19.21 -8.30
CA LEU A 82 -3.65 -17.87 -7.76
C LEU A 82 -3.81 -16.81 -8.85
N GLU A 83 -4.39 -15.68 -8.47
CA GLU A 83 -4.52 -14.49 -9.30
C GLU A 83 -3.80 -13.33 -8.61
N ARG A 84 -2.79 -12.80 -9.29
CA ARG A 84 -1.98 -11.69 -8.79
C ARG A 84 -2.70 -10.36 -9.03
N GLN A 85 -2.94 -9.60 -7.97
CA GLN A 85 -3.59 -8.29 -8.01
C GLN A 85 -2.59 -7.12 -7.93
N SER A 86 -1.39 -7.37 -7.40
CA SER A 86 -0.30 -6.39 -7.25
C SER A 86 1.05 -6.98 -7.71
N ASP A 87 2.15 -6.24 -7.66
CA ASP A 87 3.48 -6.74 -8.04
C ASP A 87 4.14 -7.66 -6.97
N SER A 88 3.33 -8.28 -6.10
CA SER A 88 3.81 -9.17 -5.04
C SER A 88 4.50 -10.42 -5.61
N ASP A 89 5.68 -10.74 -5.08
CA ASP A 89 6.51 -11.88 -5.47
C ASP A 89 6.29 -13.11 -4.58
N SER A 90 5.44 -12.99 -3.57
CA SER A 90 5.14 -14.04 -2.61
C SER A 90 3.64 -14.13 -2.35
N VAL A 91 3.22 -15.22 -1.72
CA VAL A 91 1.84 -15.44 -1.27
C VAL A 91 1.89 -15.84 0.20
N ILE A 92 1.01 -15.24 1.00
CA ILE A 92 0.91 -15.49 2.45
C ILE A 92 -0.36 -16.29 2.70
N PHE A 93 -0.20 -17.46 3.32
CA PHE A 93 -1.31 -18.31 3.74
C PHE A 93 -1.40 -18.36 5.27
N ASP A 94 -2.62 -18.33 5.79
CA ASP A 94 -2.85 -18.68 7.19
C ASP A 94 -2.69 -20.18 7.39
N ILE A 95 -1.96 -20.57 8.43
CA ILE A 95 -1.78 -21.98 8.81
C ILE A 95 -1.98 -22.16 10.32
N ARG A 96 -2.44 -23.36 10.71
CA ARG A 96 -2.55 -23.74 12.12
C ARG A 96 -2.32 -25.23 12.30
N GLY A 97 -1.24 -25.58 13.01
CA GLY A 97 -0.93 -26.98 13.31
C GLY A 97 -0.67 -27.84 12.08
N LEU A 98 -0.19 -27.23 10.99
CA LEU A 98 0.21 -27.92 9.77
C LEU A 98 1.72 -28.18 9.80
N ASP A 99 2.12 -29.38 9.39
CA ASP A 99 3.49 -29.71 9.05
C ASP A 99 3.66 -29.59 7.53
N ILE A 100 4.43 -28.59 7.08
CA ILE A 100 4.58 -28.28 5.66
C ILE A 100 5.83 -28.99 5.14
N GLN A 101 5.63 -30.05 4.36
CA GLN A 101 6.74 -30.85 3.84
C GLN A 101 7.49 -30.17 2.69
N SER A 102 6.77 -29.48 1.80
CA SER A 102 7.34 -28.82 0.62
C SER A 102 6.34 -27.88 -0.03
N VAL A 103 6.85 -26.87 -0.73
CA VAL A 103 6.09 -26.02 -1.65
C VAL A 103 6.73 -26.13 -3.03
N VAL A 104 5.92 -26.27 -4.08
CA VAL A 104 6.39 -26.38 -5.46
C VAL A 104 5.55 -25.50 -6.39
N ASP A 105 6.11 -25.10 -7.52
CA ASP A 105 5.38 -24.46 -8.61
C ASP A 105 4.64 -25.48 -9.50
N GLU A 106 3.96 -24.98 -10.54
CA GLU A 106 3.20 -25.80 -11.50
C GLU A 106 4.05 -26.82 -12.27
N THR A 107 5.37 -26.59 -12.35
CA THR A 107 6.33 -27.49 -13.01
C THR A 107 6.94 -28.52 -12.04
N GLY A 108 6.64 -28.40 -10.74
CA GLY A 108 7.19 -29.24 -9.68
C GLY A 108 8.53 -28.74 -9.13
N VAL A 109 8.96 -27.53 -9.48
CA VAL A 109 10.19 -26.93 -8.93
C VAL A 109 9.93 -26.49 -7.50
N ALA A 110 10.84 -26.86 -6.58
CA ALA A 110 10.73 -26.48 -5.18
C ALA A 110 10.88 -24.96 -4.99
N LEU A 111 9.95 -24.39 -4.22
CA LEU A 111 9.93 -22.97 -3.85
C LEU A 111 10.35 -22.80 -2.39
N PRO A 112 11.07 -21.72 -2.05
CA PRO A 112 11.35 -21.39 -0.67
C PRO A 112 10.06 -21.00 0.07
N PHE A 113 9.95 -21.38 1.35
CA PHE A 113 8.88 -20.95 2.23
C PHE A 113 9.39 -20.78 3.67
N SER A 114 8.66 -20.01 4.47
CA SER A 114 8.91 -19.80 5.89
C SER A 114 7.59 -19.87 6.67
N ILE A 115 7.68 -20.29 7.94
CA ILE A 115 6.56 -20.40 8.87
C ILE A 115 6.80 -19.49 10.06
#